data_AF-S9W6U3-F1
#
_entry.id   AF-S9W6U3-F1
#
_cell.length_a   1.000
_cell.length_b   1.000
_cell.length_c   1.000
_cell.angle_alpha   90.00
_cell.angle_beta   90.00
_cell.angle_gamma   90.00
#
_symmetry.space_group_name_H-M   'P 1'
#
loop_
_entity.id
_entity.type
_entity.pdbx_description
1 polymer ?
#
loop_
_entity_poly.entity_id
_entity_poly.type
_entity_poly.pdbx_seq_one_letter_code
_entity_poly.pdbx_strand_id
1 'polypeptide(L)'
;MGTMKYSRWQGAHGGISHFYDRTAMIEPVQNNVPLTMIDREMMDYVHRTRLRHAQLFRSYQQKSNATQVKLHEGEMLRRKWHRRLQKSFIAYLQYKTMMVLKEQAQLVTEYGQASVNAALGEPVHAQAPEEKQRVINRLHRHIHALPNVNPVPKHIATMKQIHNDRFNFRWRVN
;
A
#
# COMPACT_ATOMS: atom_id res chain seq x y z
N MET A 1 -23.28 -4.14 -17.29
CA MET A 1 -24.64 -3.67 -17.63
C MET A 1 -24.79 -3.80 -19.13
N GLY A 2 -25.88 -4.39 -19.64
CA GLY A 2 -26.08 -4.58 -21.08
C GLY A 2 -26.45 -3.27 -21.79
N THR A 3 -26.12 -3.16 -23.08
CA THR A 3 -26.36 -1.98 -23.94
C THR A 3 -27.03 -2.34 -25.28
N MET A 4 -27.71 -3.49 -25.34
CA MET A 4 -28.48 -3.94 -26.50
C MET A 4 -29.80 -3.17 -26.63
N LYS A 5 -30.39 -3.16 -27.83
CA LYS A 5 -31.68 -2.49 -28.12
C LYS A 5 -32.81 -2.86 -27.13
N TYR A 6 -32.81 -4.10 -26.66
CA TYR A 6 -33.81 -4.62 -25.72
C TYR A 6 -33.39 -4.52 -24.25
N SER A 7 -32.13 -4.22 -23.94
CA SER A 7 -31.66 -4.14 -22.56
C SER A 7 -31.87 -2.74 -21.99
N ARG A 8 -32.50 -2.68 -20.82
CA ARG A 8 -32.66 -1.44 -20.04
C ARG A 8 -31.95 -1.60 -18.70
N TRP A 9 -31.25 -0.56 -18.28
CA TRP A 9 -30.69 -0.51 -16.93
C TRP A 9 -31.81 -0.41 -15.90
N GLN A 10 -31.61 -1.02 -14.74
CA GLN A 10 -32.62 -1.14 -13.69
C GLN A 10 -32.26 -0.23 -12.51
N GLY A 11 -33.29 0.40 -11.92
CA GLY A 11 -33.17 1.29 -10.76
C GLY A 11 -33.04 2.78 -11.11
N ALA A 12 -33.08 3.63 -10.08
CA ALA A 12 -32.82 5.07 -10.23
C ALA A 12 -31.31 5.33 -10.44
N HIS A 13 -30.95 6.20 -11.39
CA HIS A 13 -29.56 6.36 -11.85
C HIS A 13 -28.87 7.68 -11.48
N GLY A 14 -29.58 8.65 -10.89
CA GLY A 14 -29.01 9.94 -10.50
C GLY A 14 -29.53 10.41 -9.14
N GLY A 15 -28.78 11.28 -8.46
CA GLY A 15 -29.11 11.78 -7.12
C GLY A 15 -29.17 10.65 -6.08
N ILE A 16 -30.25 10.60 -5.31
CA ILE A 16 -30.59 9.43 -4.47
C ILE A 16 -30.91 8.27 -5.42
N SER A 17 -29.97 7.34 -5.54
CA SER A 17 -29.94 6.36 -6.63
C SER A 17 -30.09 4.93 -6.14
N HIS A 18 -30.10 3.98 -7.07
CA HIS A 18 -30.02 2.55 -6.80
C HIS A 18 -28.85 2.17 -5.87
N PHE A 19 -27.80 2.99 -5.84
CA PHE A 19 -26.61 2.78 -5.04
C PHE A 19 -26.61 3.48 -3.67
N TYR A 20 -27.74 4.10 -3.26
CA TYR A 20 -27.85 4.90 -2.04
C TYR A 20 -27.15 4.26 -0.82
N ASP A 21 -27.53 3.03 -0.45
CA ASP A 21 -26.91 2.27 0.65
C ASP A 21 -25.94 1.17 0.18
N ARG A 22 -25.58 1.17 -1.11
CA ARG A 22 -24.72 0.14 -1.73
C ARG A 22 -23.34 0.67 -2.12
N THR A 23 -23.09 1.95 -1.88
CA THR A 23 -21.79 2.60 -2.13
C THR A 23 -20.76 2.09 -1.11
N ALA A 24 -19.70 1.43 -1.60
CA ALA A 24 -18.72 0.79 -0.73
C ALA A 24 -17.68 1.75 -0.13
N MET A 25 -17.39 2.86 -0.81
CA MET A 25 -16.38 3.85 -0.41
C MET A 25 -16.81 5.24 -0.87
N ILE A 26 -16.56 6.24 -0.02
CA ILE A 26 -16.85 7.65 -0.28
C ILE A 26 -15.61 8.43 0.14
N GLU A 27 -15.06 9.24 -0.75
CA GLU A 27 -13.91 10.11 -0.44
C GLU A 27 -14.23 11.53 -0.92
N PRO A 28 -14.25 12.54 -0.02
CA PRO A 28 -14.40 13.92 -0.42
C PRO A 28 -13.13 14.42 -1.10
N VAL A 29 -13.28 15.05 -2.26
CA VAL A 29 -12.14 15.54 -3.04
C VAL A 29 -11.58 16.80 -2.39
N GLN A 30 -10.32 16.74 -1.95
CA GLN A 30 -9.63 17.90 -1.39
C GLN A 30 -9.28 18.92 -2.47
N ASN A 31 -9.25 20.20 -2.08
CA ASN A 31 -8.87 21.29 -2.97
C ASN A 31 -7.45 21.05 -3.53
N ASN A 32 -7.30 21.23 -4.84
CA ASN A 32 -6.03 21.06 -5.57
C ASN A 32 -5.44 19.63 -5.54
N VAL A 33 -6.21 18.61 -5.12
CA VAL A 33 -5.80 17.20 -5.24
C VAL A 33 -6.43 16.60 -6.50
N PRO A 34 -5.65 16.03 -7.42
CA PRO A 34 -6.19 15.41 -8.62
C PRO A 34 -6.90 14.09 -8.28
N LEU A 35 -8.04 13.85 -8.93
CA LEU A 35 -8.86 12.63 -8.75
C LEU A 35 -8.08 11.33 -8.98
N THR A 36 -7.03 11.35 -9.81
CA THR A 36 -6.18 10.19 -10.08
C THR A 36 -5.42 9.71 -8.84
N MET A 37 -5.14 10.59 -7.89
CA MET A 37 -4.48 10.23 -6.63
C MET A 37 -5.44 9.49 -5.72
N ILE A 38 -6.64 10.04 -5.55
CA ILE A 38 -7.72 9.42 -4.79
C ILE A 38 -8.07 8.04 -5.35
N ASP A 39 -8.26 7.92 -6.67
CA ASP A 39 -8.51 6.63 -7.34
C ASP A 39 -7.40 5.62 -7.05
N ARG A 40 -6.13 6.03 -7.15
CA ARG A 40 -4.99 5.14 -6.88
C ARG A 40 -4.89 4.73 -5.42
N GLU A 41 -5.18 5.62 -4.48
CA GLU A 41 -5.20 5.29 -3.06
C GLU A 41 -6.30 4.28 -2.73
N MET A 42 -7.52 4.51 -3.23
CA MET A 42 -8.64 3.58 -3.07
C MET A 42 -8.31 2.22 -3.71
N MET A 43 -7.76 2.23 -4.93
CA MET A 43 -7.42 1.01 -5.65
C MET A 43 -6.25 0.25 -5.02
N ASP A 44 -5.25 0.94 -4.48
CA ASP A 44 -4.18 0.33 -3.69
C ASP A 44 -4.73 -0.31 -2.41
N TYR A 45 -5.57 0.42 -1.66
CA TYR A 45 -6.20 -0.09 -0.46
C TYR A 45 -6.97 -1.39 -0.74
N VAL A 46 -7.85 -1.38 -1.74
CA VAL A 46 -8.65 -2.55 -2.14
C VAL A 46 -7.77 -3.71 -2.64
N HIS A 47 -6.65 -3.42 -3.28
CA HIS A 47 -5.69 -4.44 -3.73
C HIS A 47 -4.91 -5.06 -2.57
N ARG A 48 -4.27 -4.23 -1.74
CA ARG A 48 -3.42 -4.62 -0.60
C ARG A 48 -4.19 -5.42 0.44
N THR A 49 -5.44 -5.05 0.69
CA THR A 49 -6.35 -5.77 1.61
C THR A 49 -6.97 -7.04 1.00
N ARG A 50 -6.70 -7.33 -0.28
CA ARG A 50 -7.26 -8.45 -1.05
C ARG A 50 -8.77 -8.42 -1.26
N LEU A 51 -9.43 -7.27 -1.09
CA LEU A 51 -10.86 -7.11 -1.35
C LEU A 51 -11.21 -7.28 -2.84
N ARG A 52 -10.49 -6.62 -3.75
CA ARG A 52 -10.72 -6.83 -5.20
C ARG A 52 -10.39 -8.25 -5.64
N HIS A 53 -9.48 -8.93 -4.96
CA HIS A 53 -9.18 -10.33 -5.26
C HIS A 53 -10.42 -11.19 -4.97
N ALA A 54 -11.01 -11.02 -3.79
CA ALA A 54 -12.24 -11.73 -3.40
C ALA A 54 -13.41 -11.39 -4.34
N GLN A 55 -13.61 -10.10 -4.64
CA GLN A 55 -14.68 -9.65 -5.54
C GLN A 55 -14.53 -10.22 -6.96
N LEU A 56 -13.34 -10.12 -7.58
CA LEU A 56 -13.09 -10.64 -8.93
C LEU A 56 -13.19 -12.17 -8.99
N PHE A 57 -12.71 -12.85 -7.94
CA PHE A 57 -12.79 -14.30 -7.83
C PHE A 57 -14.24 -14.79 -7.77
N ARG A 58 -15.09 -14.14 -6.97
CA ARG A 58 -16.48 -14.58 -6.74
C ARG A 58 -17.47 -14.11 -7.80
N SER A 59 -17.26 -12.93 -8.38
CA SER A 59 -18.19 -12.33 -9.35
C SER A 59 -18.15 -12.94 -10.74
N TYR A 60 -17.06 -13.63 -11.11
CA TYR A 60 -16.85 -14.10 -12.48
C TYR A 60 -17.38 -15.51 -12.75
N GLN A 61 -17.06 -16.48 -11.89
CA GLN A 61 -17.38 -17.90 -12.09
C GLN A 61 -17.92 -18.52 -10.81
N GLN A 62 -18.92 -19.39 -10.95
CA GLN A 62 -19.35 -20.26 -9.87
C GLN A 62 -18.33 -21.37 -9.65
N LYS A 63 -17.90 -21.56 -8.39
CA LYS A 63 -17.02 -22.66 -7.96
C LYS A 63 -17.70 -23.40 -6.84
N SER A 64 -17.55 -24.73 -6.78
CA SER A 64 -18.09 -25.52 -5.66
C SER A 64 -17.52 -25.03 -4.32
N ASN A 65 -18.32 -25.13 -3.25
CA ASN A 65 -17.89 -24.70 -1.91
C ASN A 65 -16.58 -25.38 -1.48
N ALA A 66 -16.41 -26.67 -1.78
CA ALA A 66 -15.16 -27.39 -1.52
C ALA A 66 -13.94 -26.75 -2.20
N THR A 67 -14.08 -26.32 -3.47
CA THR A 67 -12.99 -25.66 -4.20
C THR A 67 -12.68 -24.29 -3.60
N GLN A 68 -13.70 -23.56 -3.16
CA GLN A 68 -13.51 -22.25 -2.54
C GLN A 68 -12.80 -22.37 -1.19
N VAL A 69 -13.22 -23.29 -0.34
CA VAL A 69 -12.55 -23.59 0.94
C VAL A 69 -11.10 -24.00 0.70
N LYS A 70 -10.84 -24.91 -0.25
CA LYS A 70 -9.48 -25.33 -0.61
C LYS A 70 -8.58 -24.15 -0.97
N LEU A 71 -9.08 -23.21 -1.79
CA LEU A 71 -8.31 -22.05 -2.22
C LEU A 71 -8.10 -21.04 -1.09
N HIS A 72 -9.12 -20.80 -0.26
CA HIS A 72 -9.06 -19.90 0.88
C HIS A 72 -8.10 -20.40 1.97
N GLU A 73 -8.23 -21.66 2.38
CA GLU A 73 -7.35 -22.29 3.35
C GLU A 73 -5.90 -22.37 2.84
N GLY A 74 -5.70 -22.74 1.58
CA GLY A 74 -4.38 -22.72 0.96
C GLY A 74 -3.73 -21.32 0.96
N GLU A 75 -4.52 -20.26 0.78
CA GLU A 75 -4.06 -18.88 0.89
C GLU A 75 -3.66 -18.52 2.33
N MET A 76 -4.49 -18.89 3.31
CA MET A 76 -4.24 -18.64 4.73
C MET A 76 -2.97 -19.36 5.20
N LEU A 77 -2.79 -20.63 4.84
CA LEU A 77 -1.62 -21.43 5.23
C LEU A 77 -0.32 -20.87 4.64
N ARG A 78 -0.32 -20.45 3.36
CA ARG A 78 0.84 -19.76 2.76
C ARG A 78 1.15 -18.46 3.50
N ARG A 79 0.13 -17.68 3.89
CA ARG A 79 0.30 -16.46 4.68
C ARG A 79 0.89 -16.75 6.06
N LYS A 80 0.39 -17.80 6.74
CA LYS A 80 0.90 -18.25 8.05
C LYS A 80 2.38 -18.65 7.97
N TRP A 81 2.76 -19.42 6.95
CA TRP A 81 4.15 -19.78 6.71
C TRP A 81 5.03 -18.55 6.47
N HIS A 82 4.61 -17.65 5.58
CA HIS A 82 5.38 -16.45 5.29
C HIS A 82 5.52 -15.51 6.50
N ARG A 83 4.50 -15.42 7.37
CA ARG A 83 4.60 -14.67 8.64
C ARG A 83 5.67 -15.23 9.58
N ARG A 84 5.83 -16.56 9.64
CA ARG A 84 6.91 -17.19 10.43
C ARG A 84 8.28 -16.80 9.90
N LEU A 85 8.45 -16.79 8.57
CA LEU A 85 9.68 -16.33 7.92
C LEU A 85 9.94 -14.83 8.18
N GLN A 86 8.90 -13.99 8.11
CA GLN A 86 9.03 -12.56 8.41
C GLN A 86 9.48 -12.33 9.86
N LYS A 87 9.01 -13.13 10.81
CA LYS A 87 9.41 -13.00 12.22
C LYS A 87 10.89 -13.34 12.44
N SER A 88 11.40 -14.41 11.82
CA SER A 88 12.84 -14.71 11.91
C SER A 88 13.67 -13.62 11.24
N PHE A 89 13.20 -13.08 10.11
CA PHE A 89 13.86 -11.97 9.43
C PHE A 89 13.88 -10.67 10.27
N ILE A 90 12.76 -10.32 10.91
CA ILE A 90 12.69 -9.14 11.79
C ILE A 90 13.63 -9.29 12.99
N ALA A 91 13.71 -10.48 13.59
CA ALA A 91 14.65 -10.73 14.69
C ALA A 91 16.10 -10.50 14.26
N TYR A 92 16.47 -10.95 13.06
CA TYR A 92 17.79 -10.68 12.49
C TYR A 92 18.02 -9.19 12.21
N LEU A 93 17.02 -8.48 11.66
CA LEU A 93 17.11 -7.04 11.44
C LEU A 93 17.31 -6.26 12.74
N GLN A 94 16.66 -6.67 13.83
CA GLN A 94 16.85 -6.06 15.16
C GLN A 94 18.29 -6.24 15.64
N TYR A 95 18.86 -7.44 15.48
CA TYR A 95 20.27 -7.69 15.79
C TYR A 95 21.21 -6.83 14.92
N LYS A 96 20.94 -6.72 13.61
CA LYS A 96 21.73 -5.86 12.73
C LYS A 96 21.63 -4.39 13.09
N THR A 97 20.44 -3.92 13.45
CA THR A 97 20.22 -2.56 13.92
C THR A 97 20.99 -2.29 15.21
N MET A 98 20.98 -3.25 16.16
CA MET A 98 21.78 -3.17 17.37
C MET A 98 23.28 -3.06 17.05
N MET A 99 23.78 -3.84 16.08
CA MET A 99 25.18 -3.75 15.68
C MET A 99 25.54 -2.40 15.05
N VAL A 100 24.66 -1.83 14.22
CA VAL A 100 24.85 -0.47 13.68
C VAL A 100 24.88 0.59 14.79
N LEU A 101 23.97 0.49 15.76
CA LEU A 101 23.96 1.40 16.91
C LEU A 101 25.19 1.23 17.81
N LYS A 102 25.71 -0.01 17.92
CA LYS A 102 26.96 -0.29 18.63
C LYS A 102 28.15 0.34 17.92
N GLU A 103 28.22 0.23 16.59
CA GLU A 103 29.24 0.88 15.76
C GLU A 103 29.14 2.40 15.90
N GLN A 104 27.94 2.97 15.90
CA GLN A 104 27.73 4.39 16.19
C GLN A 104 28.27 4.78 17.58
N ALA A 105 28.05 3.96 18.61
CA ALA A 105 28.59 4.21 19.95
C ALA A 105 30.13 4.13 20.00
N GLN A 106 30.74 3.26 19.19
CA GLN A 106 32.19 3.22 19.03
C GLN A 106 32.71 4.52 18.38
N LEU A 107 32.06 4.99 17.32
CA LEU A 107 32.39 6.28 16.70
C LEU A 107 32.27 7.46 17.68
N VAL A 108 31.23 7.45 18.52
CA VAL A 108 31.08 8.45 19.60
C VAL A 108 32.24 8.41 20.58
N THR A 109 32.75 7.22 20.90
CA THR A 109 33.87 7.04 21.84
C THR A 109 35.20 7.49 21.22
N GLU A 110 35.39 7.23 19.91
CA GLU A 110 36.60 7.56 19.16
C GLU A 110 36.71 9.07 18.86
N TYR A 111 35.61 9.69 18.39
CA TYR A 111 35.61 11.08 17.91
C TYR A 111 35.03 12.09 18.92
N GLY A 112 34.41 11.60 20.01
CA GLY A 112 33.68 12.40 20.98
C GLY A 112 32.25 12.74 20.55
N GLN A 113 31.34 12.82 21.53
CA GLN A 113 29.90 13.05 21.29
C GLN A 113 29.60 14.32 20.49
N ALA A 114 30.27 15.43 20.81
CA ALA A 114 30.03 16.72 20.16
C ALA A 114 30.41 16.69 18.66
N SER A 115 31.51 16.02 18.32
CA SER A 115 31.96 15.85 16.93
C SER A 115 30.96 15.01 16.12
N VAL A 116 30.44 13.94 16.71
CA VAL A 116 29.42 13.10 16.06
C VAL A 116 28.11 13.86 15.88
N ASN A 117 27.67 14.64 16.88
CA ASN A 117 26.46 15.44 16.73
C ASN A 117 26.62 16.51 15.63
N ALA A 118 27.78 17.16 15.55
CA ALA A 118 28.09 18.10 14.46
C ALA A 118 28.00 17.41 13.09
N ALA A 119 28.51 16.18 12.96
CA ALA A 119 28.40 15.39 11.73
C ALA A 119 26.95 14.96 11.40
N LEU A 120 26.10 14.76 12.41
CA LEU A 120 24.67 14.46 12.26
C LEU A 120 23.82 15.71 11.91
N GLY A 121 24.45 16.88 11.80
CA GLY A 121 23.79 18.13 11.40
C GLY A 121 23.34 19.00 12.57
N GLU A 122 23.89 18.82 13.77
CA GLU A 122 23.68 19.78 14.87
C GLU A 122 24.18 21.17 14.42
N PRO A 123 23.34 22.22 14.51
CA PRO A 123 23.69 23.55 14.01
C PRO A 123 24.59 24.30 15.00
N VAL A 124 25.75 23.72 15.35
CA VAL A 124 26.74 24.27 16.31
C VAL A 124 27.28 25.63 15.85
N HIS A 125 27.32 25.87 14.54
CA HIS A 125 27.77 27.13 13.94
C HIS A 125 26.65 28.12 13.61
N ALA A 126 25.38 27.76 13.79
CA ALA A 126 24.27 28.65 13.51
C ALA A 126 24.08 29.65 14.65
N GLN A 127 24.89 30.71 14.67
CA GLN A 127 24.85 31.74 15.69
C GLN A 127 23.71 32.74 15.43
N ALA A 128 23.37 32.97 14.16
CA ALA A 128 22.28 33.87 13.78
C ALA A 128 20.92 33.15 13.72
N PRO A 129 19.82 33.79 14.16
CA PRO A 129 18.47 33.20 14.10
C PRO A 129 18.03 32.86 12.67
N GLU A 130 18.53 33.58 11.67
CA GLU A 130 18.24 33.33 10.26
C GLU A 130 18.78 31.99 9.75
N GLU A 131 19.94 31.56 10.23
CA GLU A 131 20.56 30.29 9.81
C GLU A 131 19.80 29.09 10.37
N LYS A 132 19.35 29.19 11.62
CA LYS A 132 18.45 28.22 12.24
C LYS A 132 17.15 28.11 11.46
N GLN A 133 16.56 29.26 11.06
CA GLN A 133 15.35 29.27 10.26
C GLN A 133 15.55 28.63 8.89
N ARG A 134 16.72 28.79 8.25
CA ARG A 134 17.03 28.12 6.97
C ARG A 134 17.09 26.60 7.11
N VAL A 135 17.69 26.08 8.20
CA VAL A 135 17.72 24.64 8.48
C VAL A 135 16.31 24.11 8.73
N ILE A 136 15.52 24.79 9.56
CA ILE A 136 14.12 24.42 9.84
C ILE A 136 13.31 24.42 8.53
N ASN A 137 13.42 25.46 7.71
CA ASN A 137 12.72 25.53 6.43
C ASN A 137 13.12 24.38 5.48
N ARG A 138 14.40 23.97 5.49
CA ARG A 138 14.88 22.81 4.73
C ARG A 138 14.24 21.52 5.24
N LEU A 139 14.18 21.33 6.56
CA LEU A 139 13.52 20.17 7.17
C LEU A 139 12.02 20.15 6.87
N HIS A 140 11.33 21.29 6.97
CA HIS A 140 9.92 21.40 6.61
C HIS A 140 9.68 20.96 5.16
N ARG A 141 10.50 21.43 4.20
CA ARG A 141 10.39 21.00 2.80
C ARG A 141 10.62 19.50 2.61
N HIS A 142 11.46 18.88 3.45
CA HIS A 142 11.73 17.45 3.37
C HIS A 142 10.61 16.61 4.04
N ILE A 143 10.07 17.08 5.16
CA ILE A 143 8.98 16.43 5.90
C ILE A 143 7.66 16.52 5.14
N HIS A 144 7.40 17.65 4.48
CA HIS A 144 6.27 17.80 3.55
C HIS A 144 6.57 17.02 2.27
N ALA A 145 6.51 15.70 2.38
CA ALA A 145 6.67 14.78 1.27
C ALA A 145 5.57 15.02 0.24
N LEU A 146 5.94 14.91 -1.04
CA LEU A 146 4.98 14.82 -2.12
C LEU A 146 4.07 13.61 -1.91
N PRO A 147 2.81 13.67 -2.34
CA PRO A 147 1.89 12.57 -2.13
C PRO A 147 2.39 11.33 -2.88
N ASN A 148 2.40 10.19 -2.19
CA ASN A 148 2.95 8.96 -2.72
C ASN A 148 2.00 8.34 -3.76
N VAL A 149 2.55 7.94 -4.90
CA VAL A 149 1.78 7.33 -5.98
C VAL A 149 1.94 5.81 -5.92
N ASN A 150 1.06 5.16 -5.17
CA ASN A 150 1.13 3.70 -4.99
C ASN A 150 0.83 2.95 -6.32
N PRO A 151 1.68 1.99 -6.72
CA PRO A 151 1.47 1.23 -7.95
C PRO A 151 0.36 0.19 -7.75
N VAL A 152 -0.64 0.22 -8.64
CA VAL A 152 -1.73 -0.77 -8.65
C VAL A 152 -1.51 -1.79 -9.76
N PRO A 153 -1.31 -3.08 -9.45
CA PRO A 153 -1.15 -4.13 -10.46
C PRO A 153 -2.34 -4.20 -11.41
N LYS A 154 -2.03 -4.27 -12.71
CA LYS A 154 -3.04 -4.39 -13.77
C LYS A 154 -3.66 -5.79 -13.76
N HIS A 155 -4.95 -5.86 -14.06
CA HIS A 155 -5.63 -7.12 -14.30
C HIS A 155 -5.17 -7.72 -15.63
N ILE A 156 -4.91 -9.02 -15.64
CA ILE A 156 -4.48 -9.74 -16.85
C ILE A 156 -5.64 -10.58 -17.35
N ALA A 157 -6.15 -10.23 -18.53
CA ALA A 157 -7.18 -10.99 -19.18
C ALA A 157 -6.58 -12.21 -19.89
N THR A 158 -6.94 -13.41 -19.45
CA THR A 158 -6.51 -14.67 -20.09
C THR A 158 -7.60 -15.23 -20.99
N MET A 159 -7.25 -16.11 -21.94
CA MET A 159 -8.16 -16.60 -22.99
C MET A 159 -9.51 -17.13 -22.45
N LYS A 160 -9.48 -18.07 -21.49
CA LYS A 160 -10.70 -18.66 -20.90
C LYS A 160 -10.98 -18.21 -19.47
N GLN A 161 -10.12 -17.35 -18.91
CA GLN A 161 -10.27 -16.81 -17.57
C GLN A 161 -10.51 -17.87 -16.49
N ILE A 162 -9.60 -18.86 -16.38
CA ILE A 162 -9.58 -19.81 -15.24
C ILE A 162 -9.49 -19.03 -13.90
N HIS A 163 -8.82 -17.88 -13.96
CA HIS A 163 -8.64 -16.93 -12.88
C HIS A 163 -8.86 -15.51 -13.37
N ASN A 164 -9.98 -14.91 -12.98
CA ASN A 164 -10.20 -13.48 -13.17
C ASN A 164 -9.45 -12.64 -12.10
N ASP A 165 -8.91 -13.27 -11.06
CA ASP A 165 -8.05 -12.69 -10.03
C ASP A 165 -6.55 -12.64 -10.43
N ARG A 166 -6.27 -12.65 -11.74
CA ARG A 166 -4.93 -12.66 -12.32
C ARG A 166 -4.34 -11.24 -12.37
N PHE A 167 -3.19 -11.09 -11.72
CA PHE A 167 -2.39 -9.84 -11.69
C PHE A 167 -0.92 -10.05 -12.09
N ASN A 168 -0.56 -11.29 -12.46
CA ASN A 168 0.77 -11.67 -12.92
C ASN A 168 0.68 -12.87 -13.88
N PHE A 169 1.71 -13.10 -14.69
CA PHE A 169 1.72 -14.18 -15.69
C PHE A 169 2.04 -15.56 -15.13
N ARG A 170 2.40 -15.66 -13.84
CA ARG A 170 2.73 -16.93 -13.20
C ARG A 170 1.52 -17.88 -13.24
N TRP A 171 1.75 -19.12 -13.68
CA TRP A 171 0.76 -20.20 -13.61
C TRP A 171 0.30 -20.42 -12.15
N ARG A 172 -0.98 -20.78 -11.97
CA ARG A 172 -1.61 -21.02 -10.66
C ARG A 172 -2.30 -22.39 -10.67
N VAL A 173 -2.52 -22.94 -9.49
CA VAL A 173 -2.91 -24.34 -9.24
C VAL A 173 -4.37 -24.67 -9.61
N ASN A 174 -4.74 -24.49 -10.87
CA ASN A 174 -6.01 -24.91 -11.50
C ASN A 174 -6.07 -24.55 -12.98
#